data_AF-A0A914CNV4-F1
#
_entry.id   AF-A0A914CNV4-F1
#
_cell.length_a   1.000
_cell.length_b   1.000
_cell.length_c   1.000
_cell.angle_alpha   90.00
_cell.angle_beta   90.00
_cell.angle_gamma   90.00
#
_symmetry.space_group_name_H-M   'P 1'
#
loop_
_entity.id
_entity.type
_entity.pdbx_description
1 polymer ?
#
loop_
_entity_poly.entity_id
_entity_poly.type
_entity_poly.pdbx_seq_one_letter_code
_entity_poly.pdbx_strand_id
1 'polypeptide(L)'
;MDNVAKNVFASFLALPPVEKGLSGFKKLCKEWTLIWTNYYKPPQSQTQMLHAIEERAAEISSFQKIVPNIIHFLFNDVDVLNEDVILDWYDNLPEDSPLKELVKPVIEWLREDSDDEDSDEEDSDKEN
;
A
#
# COMPACT_ATOMS: atom_id res chain seq x y z
N MET A 1 -0.71 -12.27 -20.66
CA MET A 1 0.64 -11.65 -20.56
C MET A 1 0.67 -10.82 -19.27
N ASP A 2 0.15 -11.37 -18.18
CA ASP A 2 -0.69 -10.57 -17.26
C ASP A 2 -0.04 -10.22 -15.93
N ASN A 3 1.26 -10.51 -15.76
CA ASN A 3 1.99 -10.26 -14.50
C ASN A 3 3.14 -9.26 -14.67
N VAL A 4 3.10 -8.41 -15.69
CA VAL A 4 4.23 -7.51 -15.98
C VAL A 4 4.45 -6.52 -14.82
N ALA A 5 3.38 -5.92 -14.27
CA ALA A 5 3.52 -5.03 -13.12
C ALA A 5 4.04 -5.78 -11.89
N LYS A 6 3.51 -6.98 -11.61
CA LYS A 6 4.02 -7.81 -10.52
C LYS A 6 5.53 -8.09 -10.68
N ASN A 7 5.96 -8.52 -11.86
CA ASN A 7 7.35 -8.88 -12.13
C ASN A 7 8.30 -7.69 -12.08
N VAL A 8 7.86 -6.51 -12.57
CA VAL A 8 8.63 -5.27 -12.48
C VAL A 8 8.81 -4.88 -11.01
N PHE A 9 7.73 -4.92 -10.22
CA PHE A 9 7.83 -4.57 -8.80
C PHE A 9 8.64 -5.58 -7.99
N ALA A 10 8.47 -6.89 -8.25
CA ALA A 10 9.28 -7.93 -7.62
C ALA A 10 10.77 -7.75 -7.95
N SER A 11 11.10 -7.42 -9.20
CA SER A 11 12.48 -7.11 -9.61
C SER A 11 13.03 -5.87 -8.87
N PHE A 12 12.20 -4.85 -8.67
CA PHE A 12 12.54 -3.67 -7.87
C PHE A 12 12.78 -4.03 -6.39
N LEU A 13 11.95 -4.89 -5.79
CA LEU A 13 12.09 -5.35 -4.40
C LEU A 13 13.36 -6.19 -4.16
N ALA A 14 13.88 -6.83 -5.23
CA ALA A 14 15.12 -7.60 -5.19
C ALA A 14 16.39 -6.73 -5.37
N LEU A 15 16.27 -5.42 -5.60
CA LEU A 15 17.44 -4.56 -5.78
C LEU A 15 18.19 -4.38 -4.44
N PRO A 16 19.54 -4.38 -4.45
CA PRO A 16 20.34 -4.31 -3.21
C PRO A 16 20.02 -3.13 -2.28
N PRO A 17 19.67 -1.92 -2.75
CA PRO A 17 19.22 -0.85 -1.86
C PRO A 17 17.96 -1.21 -1.07
N VAL A 18 17.01 -1.90 -1.70
CA VAL A 18 15.75 -2.31 -1.06
C VAL A 18 15.98 -3.41 -0.03
N GLU A 19 16.85 -4.37 -0.34
CA GLU A 19 17.20 -5.46 0.60
C GLU A 19 17.87 -4.96 1.88
N LYS A 20 18.58 -3.82 1.82
CA LYS A 20 19.21 -3.19 2.98
C LYS A 20 18.19 -2.56 3.94
N GLY A 21 16.93 -2.42 3.54
CA GLY A 21 15.82 -2.00 4.41
C GLY A 21 15.05 -0.78 3.89
N LEU A 22 14.19 -0.25 4.76
CA LEU A 22 13.19 0.77 4.41
C LEU A 22 13.78 2.06 3.83
N SER A 23 14.94 2.52 4.31
CA SER A 23 15.55 3.75 3.80
C SER A 23 15.99 3.63 2.35
N GLY A 24 16.56 2.48 1.97
CA GLY A 24 16.95 2.19 0.60
C GLY A 24 15.74 1.96 -0.30
N PHE A 25 14.69 1.32 0.21
CA PHE A 25 13.38 1.25 -0.47
C PHE A 25 12.85 2.65 -0.80
N LYS A 26 12.70 3.52 0.21
CA LYS A 26 12.13 4.86 0.03
C LYS A 26 12.94 5.70 -0.95
N LYS A 27 14.28 5.65 -0.86
CA LYS A 27 15.17 6.37 -1.78
C LYS A 27 14.97 5.92 -3.23
N LEU A 28 15.05 4.62 -3.47
CA LEU A 28 14.96 4.08 -4.84
C LEU A 28 13.55 4.24 -5.41
N CYS A 29 12.52 4.13 -4.57
CA CYS A 29 11.14 4.35 -4.96
C CYS A 29 10.93 5.78 -5.48
N LYS A 30 11.49 6.80 -4.82
CA LYS A 30 11.45 8.20 -5.27
C LYS A 30 12.22 8.45 -6.58
N GLU A 31 13.29 7.70 -6.83
CA GLU A 31 14.00 7.77 -8.11
C GLU A 31 13.16 7.19 -9.27
N TRP A 32 12.25 6.26 -8.96
CA TRP A 32 11.41 5.55 -9.93
C TRP A 32 9.98 6.08 -10.02
N THR A 33 9.68 7.26 -9.44
CA THR A 33 8.33 7.86 -9.40
C THR A 33 7.64 7.91 -10.77
N LEU A 34 8.38 8.12 -11.85
CA LEU A 34 7.82 8.17 -13.20
C LEU A 34 7.22 6.82 -13.64
N ILE A 35 7.76 5.69 -13.17
CA ILE A 35 7.23 4.36 -13.46
C ILE A 35 5.93 4.15 -12.68
N TRP A 36 5.93 4.50 -11.39
CA TRP A 36 4.77 4.36 -10.51
C TRP A 36 3.57 5.15 -11.02
N THR A 37 3.79 6.43 -11.30
CA THR A 37 2.73 7.37 -11.73
C THR A 37 2.19 7.14 -13.13
N ASN A 38 2.91 6.43 -14.00
CA ASN A 38 2.44 6.14 -15.37
C ASN A 38 1.94 4.71 -15.55
N TYR A 39 2.56 3.73 -14.91
CA TYR A 39 2.30 2.31 -15.14
C TYR A 39 1.44 1.66 -14.06
N TYR A 40 1.46 2.20 -12.84
CA TYR A 40 0.74 1.64 -11.69
C TYR A 40 -0.52 2.42 -11.31
N LYS A 41 -0.95 3.40 -12.12
CA LYS A 41 -2.25 4.06 -11.93
C LYS A 41 -3.47 3.12 -12.00
N PRO A 42 -3.53 2.11 -12.89
CA PRO A 42 -4.67 1.21 -12.94
C PRO A 42 -4.76 0.33 -11.68
N PRO A 43 -5.94 0.13 -11.08
CA PRO A 43 -6.12 -0.71 -9.88
C PRO A 43 -5.55 -2.13 -10.02
N GLN A 44 -5.62 -2.71 -11.22
CA GLN A 44 -5.02 -4.03 -11.50
C GLN A 44 -3.49 -4.03 -11.28
N SER A 45 -2.80 -2.96 -11.71
CA SER A 45 -1.35 -2.84 -11.49
C SER A 45 -1.02 -2.62 -10.02
N GLN A 46 -1.85 -1.86 -9.29
CA GLN A 46 -1.71 -1.65 -7.84
C GLN A 46 -1.89 -2.96 -7.07
N THR A 47 -2.90 -3.76 -7.43
CA THR A 47 -3.12 -5.10 -6.86
C THR A 47 -1.91 -6.00 -7.08
N GLN A 48 -1.33 -5.97 -8.29
CA GLN A 48 -0.10 -6.71 -8.60
C GLN A 48 1.11 -6.21 -7.82
N MET A 49 1.20 -4.92 -7.52
CA MET A 49 2.23 -4.37 -6.64
C MET A 49 2.10 -4.95 -5.22
N LEU A 50 0.89 -5.00 -4.67
CA LEU A 50 0.62 -5.56 -3.34
C LEU A 50 0.93 -7.06 -3.28
N HIS A 51 0.56 -7.85 -4.29
CA HIS A 51 0.95 -9.26 -4.35
C HIS A 51 2.47 -9.48 -4.42
N ALA A 52 3.21 -8.61 -5.11
CA ALA A 52 4.68 -8.70 -5.11
C ALA A 52 5.27 -8.41 -3.72
N ILE A 53 4.67 -7.49 -2.95
CA ILE A 53 5.05 -7.21 -1.56
C ILE A 53 4.75 -8.42 -0.67
N GLU A 54 3.58 -9.03 -0.83
CA GLU A 54 3.14 -10.22 -0.10
C GLU A 54 4.09 -11.41 -0.34
N GLU A 55 4.39 -11.72 -1.60
CA GLU A 55 5.34 -12.79 -1.98
C GLU A 55 6.71 -12.55 -1.34
N ARG A 56 7.22 -11.32 -1.40
CA ARG A 56 8.52 -10.98 -0.81
C ARG A 56 8.52 -11.07 0.71
N ALA A 57 7.40 -10.73 1.35
CA ALA A 57 7.25 -10.83 2.80
C ALA A 57 7.19 -12.28 3.28
N ALA A 58 6.62 -13.19 2.48
CA ALA A 58 6.63 -14.62 2.75
C ALA A 58 8.05 -15.21 2.66
N GLU A 59 8.89 -14.69 1.76
CA GLU A 59 10.28 -15.14 1.58
C GLU A 59 11.25 -14.60 2.65
N ILE A 60 11.07 -13.34 3.08
CA ILE A 60 12.05 -12.63 3.91
C ILE A 60 11.38 -12.03 5.14
N SER A 61 11.59 -12.65 6.31
CA SER A 61 11.00 -12.19 7.57
C SER A 61 11.44 -10.80 8.01
N SER A 62 12.64 -10.34 7.62
CA SER A 62 13.06 -8.95 7.89
C SER A 62 12.33 -7.93 7.02
N PHE A 63 11.96 -8.31 5.79
CA PHE A 63 11.14 -7.50 4.90
C PHE A 63 9.69 -7.44 5.39
N GLN A 64 9.14 -8.56 5.85
CA GLN A 64 7.79 -8.63 6.42
C GLN A 64 7.55 -7.56 7.50
N LYS A 65 8.53 -7.32 8.37
CA LYS A 65 8.45 -6.32 9.46
C LYS A 65 8.33 -4.88 8.98
N ILE A 66 8.76 -4.58 7.75
CA ILE A 66 8.71 -3.22 7.20
C ILE A 66 7.54 -3.02 6.22
N VAL A 67 6.75 -4.06 5.92
CA VAL A 67 5.60 -3.98 5.00
C VAL A 67 4.60 -2.89 5.39
N PRO A 68 4.18 -2.72 6.66
CA PRO A 68 3.23 -1.66 7.01
C PRO A 68 3.75 -0.27 6.65
N ASN A 69 5.05 -0.03 6.91
CA ASN A 69 5.71 1.23 6.55
C ASN A 69 5.86 1.42 5.04
N ILE A 70 5.99 0.32 4.27
CA ILE A 70 6.04 0.36 2.81
C ILE A 70 4.68 0.74 2.25
N ILE A 71 3.60 0.08 2.68
CA ILE A 71 2.23 0.36 2.21
C ILE A 71 1.85 1.81 2.52
N HIS A 72 2.05 2.25 3.77
CA HIS A 72 1.78 3.64 4.15
C HIS A 72 2.60 4.64 3.32
N PHE A 73 3.87 4.35 3.03
CA PHE A 73 4.69 5.23 2.17
C PHE A 73 4.20 5.25 0.71
N LEU A 74 3.79 4.10 0.16
CA LEU A 74 3.28 4.02 -1.22
C LEU A 74 1.94 4.74 -1.38
N PHE A 75 1.11 4.76 -0.33
CA PHE A 75 -0.10 5.54 -0.26
C PHE A 75 0.22 7.04 -0.08
N ASN A 76 0.79 7.44 1.07
CA ASN A 76 0.91 8.86 1.44
C ASN A 76 2.03 9.65 0.73
N ASP A 77 3.20 9.04 0.51
CA ASP A 77 4.35 9.78 -0.02
C ASP A 77 4.50 9.66 -1.54
N VAL A 78 4.12 8.51 -2.10
CA VAL A 78 4.28 8.21 -3.54
C VAL A 78 2.98 8.39 -4.31
N ASP A 79 1.83 8.30 -3.64
CA ASP A 79 0.49 8.43 -4.25
C ASP A 79 0.30 7.45 -5.43
N VAL A 80 0.71 6.18 -5.21
CA VAL A 80 0.59 5.12 -6.22
C VAL A 80 -0.46 4.08 -5.86
N LEU A 81 -0.76 3.89 -4.58
CA LEU A 81 -1.80 2.97 -4.12
C LEU A 81 -3.03 3.76 -3.74
N ASN A 82 -4.20 3.26 -4.14
CA ASN A 82 -5.48 3.79 -3.70
C ASN A 82 -5.96 3.03 -2.45
N GLU A 83 -6.75 3.70 -1.62
CA GLU A 83 -7.35 3.12 -0.41
C GLU A 83 -8.13 1.85 -0.71
N ASP A 84 -9.09 1.90 -1.65
CA ASP A 84 -9.93 0.75 -2.04
C ASP A 84 -9.10 -0.50 -2.38
N VAL A 85 -7.96 -0.32 -3.05
CA VAL A 85 -7.10 -1.43 -3.46
C VAL A 85 -6.34 -2.00 -2.28
N ILE A 86 -5.91 -1.16 -1.34
CA ILE A 86 -5.27 -1.61 -0.09
C ILE A 86 -6.27 -2.38 0.77
N LEU A 87 -7.49 -1.86 0.91
CA LEU A 87 -8.56 -2.48 1.70
C LEU A 87 -8.99 -3.83 1.10
N ASP A 88 -9.25 -3.88 -0.21
CA ASP A 88 -9.60 -5.13 -0.91
C ASP A 88 -8.49 -6.17 -0.78
N TRP A 89 -7.22 -5.78 -0.98
CA TRP A 89 -6.09 -6.70 -0.79
C TRP A 89 -6.03 -7.24 0.65
N TYR A 90 -6.19 -6.37 1.65
CA TYR A 90 -6.14 -6.77 3.06
C TYR A 90 -7.28 -7.73 3.44
N ASP A 91 -8.50 -7.45 2.99
CA ASP A 91 -9.65 -8.29 3.29
C ASP A 91 -9.51 -9.69 2.66
N ASN A 92 -8.85 -9.78 1.51
CA ASN A 92 -8.54 -11.03 0.81
C ASN A 92 -7.27 -11.75 1.32
N LEU A 93 -6.52 -11.20 2.27
CA LEU A 93 -5.39 -11.92 2.88
C LEU A 93 -5.89 -13.16 3.65
N PRO A 94 -5.13 -14.29 3.62
CA PRO A 94 -5.43 -15.45 4.46
C PRO A 94 -5.57 -15.07 5.93
N GLU A 95 -6.53 -15.69 6.64
CA GLU A 95 -6.79 -15.37 8.07
C GLU A 95 -5.58 -15.66 8.97
N ASP A 96 -4.74 -16.64 8.60
CA ASP A 96 -3.52 -17.01 9.30
C ASP A 96 -2.28 -16.24 8.82
N SER A 97 -2.44 -15.31 7.88
CA SER A 97 -1.33 -14.50 7.37
C SER A 97 -0.79 -13.56 8.46
N PRO A 98 0.51 -13.60 8.78
CA PRO A 98 1.09 -12.67 9.75
C PRO A 98 1.01 -11.20 9.29
N LEU A 99 0.81 -10.96 7.99
CA LEU A 99 0.61 -9.61 7.46
C LEU A 99 -0.71 -9.00 7.92
N LYS A 100 -1.73 -9.81 8.26
CA LYS A 100 -3.04 -9.31 8.70
C LYS A 100 -2.87 -8.52 10.00
N GLU A 101 -2.19 -9.08 10.99
CA GLU A 101 -1.88 -8.38 12.24
C GLU A 101 -0.88 -7.23 12.08
N LEU A 102 0.14 -7.39 11.22
CA LEU A 102 1.18 -6.37 11.04
C LEU A 102 0.63 -5.11 10.35
N VAL A 103 -0.24 -5.28 9.36
CA VAL A 103 -0.75 -4.18 8.51
C VAL A 103 -2.01 -3.55 9.10
N LYS A 104 -2.70 -4.24 10.03
CA LYS A 104 -3.91 -3.74 10.69
C LYS A 104 -3.86 -2.27 11.14
N PRO A 105 -2.78 -1.74 11.75
CA PRO A 105 -2.74 -0.32 12.13
C PRO A 105 -2.82 0.64 10.93
N VAL A 106 -2.32 0.23 9.75
CA VAL A 106 -2.44 1.02 8.51
C VAL A 106 -3.88 0.99 8.00
N ILE A 107 -4.57 -0.15 8.14
CA ILE A 107 -5.97 -0.31 7.71
C ILE A 107 -6.91 0.48 8.62
N GLU A 108 -6.68 0.44 9.93
CA GLU A 108 -7.42 1.26 10.90
C GLU A 108 -7.23 2.74 10.58
N TRP A 109 -5.99 3.18 10.35
CA TRP A 109 -5.69 4.55 9.95
C TRP A 109 -6.41 4.97 8.64
N LEU A 110 -6.40 4.10 7.63
CA LEU A 110 -7.09 4.37 6.35
C LEU A 110 -8.60 4.55 6.55
N ARG A 111 -9.23 3.70 7.37
CA ARG A 111 -10.68 3.73 7.60
C ARG A 111 -11.12 4.88 8.52
N GLU A 112 -10.28 5.31 9.45
CA GLU A 112 -10.55 6.46 10.32
C GLU A 112 -10.62 7.77 9.52
N ASP A 113 -9.77 7.95 8.49
CA ASP A 113 -9.78 9.15 7.63
C ASP A 113 -11.09 9.26 6.81
N SER A 114 -11.69 8.11 6.44
CA SER A 114 -12.93 8.06 5.66
C SER A 114 -14.19 8.41 6.47
N ASP A 115 -14.19 8.16 7.80
CA ASP A 115 -15.35 8.38 8.68
C ASP A 115 -15.48 9.84 9.17
N ASP A 116 -14.42 10.67 9.06
CA ASP A 116 -14.42 12.09 9.49
C ASP A 116 -15.01 13.07 8.45
N GLU A 117 -15.39 12.61 7.24
CA GLU A 117 -16.02 13.46 6.20
C GLU A 117 -17.56 13.54 6.29
N ASP A 118 -18.22 12.78 7.17
CA ASP A 118 -19.69 12.63 7.20
C ASP A 118 -20.38 13.32 8.40
N SER A 119 -19.72 14.30 9.04
CA SER A 119 -20.29 15.04 10.19
C SER A 119 -20.06 16.55 10.08
N ASP A 120 -20.90 17.25 9.31
CA ASP A 120 -21.31 18.66 9.57
C ASP A 120 -22.33 19.19 8.54
N GLU A 121 -23.56 18.67 8.53
CA GLU A 121 -24.75 19.42 8.04
C GLU A 121 -26.01 19.06 8.85
N GLU A 122 -26.16 19.64 10.05
CA GLU A 122 -27.48 19.91 10.63
C GLU A 122 -27.68 21.42 10.77
N ASP A 123 -28.16 22.04 9.68
CA ASP A 123 -28.84 23.33 9.72
C ASP A 123 -30.24 23.12 10.30
N SER A 124 -30.54 23.81 11.41
CA SER A 124 -31.92 24.11 11.76
C SER A 124 -32.04 25.55 12.23
N ASP A 125 -32.08 26.45 11.25
CA ASP A 125 -32.92 27.64 11.26
C ASP A 125 -34.19 27.44 12.13
N LYS A 126 -34.27 28.19 13.21
CA LYS A 126 -35.54 28.50 13.89
C LYS A 126 -35.75 30.00 13.86
N GLU A 127 -36.39 30.47 12.80
CA GLU A 127 -37.27 31.63 12.89
C GLU A 127 -38.34 31.36 13.95
N ASN A 128 -38.38 32.18 15.01
CA ASN A 128 -39.60 32.83 15.52
C ASN A 128 -39.27 33.83 16.64
#